data_AF-A0A239JC99-F1
#
_entry.id   AF-A0A239JC99-F1
#
_cell.length_a   1.000
_cell.length_b   1.000
_cell.length_c   1.000
_cell.angle_alpha   90.00
_cell.angle_beta   90.00
_cell.angle_gamma   90.00
#
_symmetry.space_group_name_H-M   'P 1'
#
loop_
_entity.id
_entity.type
_entity.pdbx_description
1 polymer ?
#
loop_
_entity_poly.entity_id
_entity_poly.type
_entity_poly.pdbx_seq_one_letter_code
_entity_poly.pdbx_strand_id
1 'polypeptide(L)'
;MSDNKDECIKTEILNEAQKLFIRFGWSKTTMEDIAKAAGKGKSTLYYYYKSKEQIFDSVVTREMEEVFRVTSGEVAKAQTAEEKLMAIGITKFRAIQKNANLFNVIRGEVEANIHHIMELKRRYEAREISMVRNILKFGLERGELSHYTADDVDAVAFALVCAFKGIEIGLLIENKLTDFEGRMGTIHSILMHGLKA
;
A
#
# COMPACT_ATOMS: atom_id res chain seq x y z
N MET A 1 17.44 -10.42 -24.33
CA MET A 1 17.27 -9.03 -24.82
C MET A 1 15.81 -8.67 -25.08
N SER A 2 14.94 -9.62 -25.50
CA SER A 2 13.48 -9.41 -25.62
C SER A 2 12.82 -9.00 -24.31
N ASP A 3 13.20 -9.66 -23.21
CA ASP A 3 12.49 -9.53 -21.92
C ASP A 3 12.58 -8.12 -21.33
N ASN A 4 13.71 -7.44 -21.51
CA ASN A 4 13.91 -6.07 -21.04
C ASN A 4 13.10 -5.05 -21.86
N LYS A 5 12.87 -5.32 -23.15
CA LYS A 5 12.04 -4.46 -24.00
C LYS A 5 10.56 -4.60 -23.64
N ASP A 6 10.10 -5.82 -23.36
CA ASP A 6 8.73 -6.08 -22.93
C ASP A 6 8.44 -5.47 -21.55
N GLU A 7 9.37 -5.56 -20.60
CA GLU A 7 9.23 -4.89 -19.30
C GLU A 7 9.16 -3.37 -19.43
N CYS A 8 9.98 -2.78 -20.31
CA CYS A 8 9.94 -1.34 -20.57
C CYS A 8 8.56 -0.92 -21.12
N ILE A 9 8.02 -1.66 -22.09
CA ILE A 9 6.69 -1.37 -22.68
C ILE A 9 5.58 -1.52 -21.63
N LYS A 10 5.60 -2.58 -20.83
CA LYS A 10 4.63 -2.75 -19.73
C LYS A 10 4.72 -1.58 -18.74
N THR A 11 5.93 -1.16 -18.40
CA THR A 11 6.15 -0.03 -17.47
C THR A 11 5.59 1.27 -18.03
N GLU A 12 5.82 1.57 -19.31
CA GLU A 12 5.24 2.74 -19.99
C GLU A 12 3.71 2.70 -19.97
N ILE A 13 3.11 1.55 -20.32
CA ILE A 13 1.65 1.36 -20.28
C ILE A 13 1.10 1.63 -18.88
N LEU A 14 1.71 1.06 -17.84
CA LEU A 14 1.25 1.22 -16.47
C LEU A 14 1.42 2.66 -15.95
N ASN A 15 2.49 3.35 -16.35
CA ASN A 15 2.72 4.76 -15.99
C ASN A 15 1.64 5.67 -16.57
N GLU A 16 1.32 5.50 -17.85
CA GLU A 16 0.31 6.32 -18.51
C GLU A 16 -1.11 5.97 -18.05
N ALA A 17 -1.42 4.69 -17.85
CA ALA A 17 -2.69 4.26 -17.27
C ALA A 17 -2.91 4.85 -15.88
N GLN A 18 -1.91 4.82 -15.00
CA GLN A 18 -1.99 5.43 -13.67
C GLN A 18 -2.30 6.93 -13.76
N LYS A 19 -1.61 7.69 -14.61
CA LYS A 19 -1.85 9.12 -14.78
C LYS A 19 -3.28 9.39 -15.25
N LEU A 20 -3.78 8.61 -16.20
CA LEU A 20 -5.15 8.73 -16.72
C LEU A 20 -6.19 8.40 -15.63
N PHE A 21 -5.99 7.33 -14.86
CA PHE A 21 -6.87 6.98 -13.75
C PHE A 21 -6.93 8.08 -12.69
N ILE A 22 -5.80 8.68 -12.31
CA ILE A 22 -5.75 9.80 -11.35
C ILE A 22 -6.48 11.02 -11.92
N ARG A 23 -6.31 11.32 -13.21
CA ARG A 23 -6.82 12.56 -13.80
C ARG A 23 -8.29 12.50 -14.17
N PHE A 24 -8.75 11.37 -14.69
CA PHE A 24 -10.07 11.25 -15.31
C PHE A 24 -10.99 10.25 -14.59
N GLY A 25 -10.46 9.41 -13.72
CA GLY A 25 -11.17 8.27 -13.17
C GLY A 25 -11.03 7.01 -14.02
N TRP A 26 -11.20 5.86 -13.37
CA TRP A 26 -11.20 4.54 -13.98
C TRP A 26 -12.33 4.41 -15.01
N SER A 27 -13.55 4.88 -14.73
CA SER A 27 -14.71 4.69 -15.63
C SER A 27 -14.55 5.45 -16.93
N LYS A 28 -14.01 6.67 -16.87
CA LYS A 28 -13.83 7.55 -18.04
C LYS A 28 -12.56 7.24 -18.85
N THR A 29 -11.68 6.39 -18.34
CA THR A 29 -10.47 5.97 -19.05
C THR A 29 -10.78 4.72 -19.89
N THR A 30 -10.36 4.72 -21.16
CA THR A 30 -10.50 3.56 -22.06
C THR A 30 -9.14 2.92 -22.42
N MET A 31 -9.16 1.69 -22.94
CA MET A 31 -7.97 1.04 -23.49
C MET A 31 -7.33 1.89 -24.61
N GLU A 32 -8.14 2.63 -25.36
CA GLU A 32 -7.68 3.44 -26.49
C GLU A 32 -6.94 4.69 -26.01
N ASP A 33 -7.42 5.32 -24.95
CA ASP A 33 -6.75 6.44 -24.29
C ASP A 33 -5.39 6.01 -23.75
N ILE A 34 -5.32 4.84 -23.10
CA ILE A 34 -4.07 4.29 -22.55
C ILE A 34 -3.08 3.99 -23.67
N ALA A 35 -3.51 3.31 -24.74
CA ALA A 35 -2.65 3.01 -25.88
C ALA A 35 -2.07 4.30 -26.49
N LYS A 36 -2.93 5.30 -26.71
CA LYS A 36 -2.54 6.59 -27.25
C LYS A 36 -1.56 7.34 -26.34
N ALA A 37 -1.82 7.38 -25.03
CA ALA A 37 -0.96 8.04 -24.07
C ALA A 37 0.42 7.37 -23.98
N ALA A 38 0.46 6.03 -24.04
CA ALA A 38 1.71 5.26 -24.06
C ALA A 38 2.43 5.28 -25.43
N GLY A 39 1.89 5.95 -26.44
CA GLY A 39 2.45 5.97 -27.80
C GLY A 39 2.48 4.59 -28.46
N LYS A 40 1.54 3.70 -28.10
CA LYS A 40 1.44 2.33 -28.63
C LYS A 40 0.19 2.14 -29.49
N GLY A 41 0.23 1.18 -30.40
CA GLY A 41 -0.94 0.74 -31.15
C GLY A 41 -1.91 -0.06 -30.27
N LYS A 42 -3.21 -0.07 -30.63
CA LYS A 42 -4.23 -0.86 -29.92
C LYS A 42 -3.83 -2.34 -29.83
N SER A 43 -3.35 -2.93 -30.92
CA SER A 43 -2.90 -4.33 -30.97
C SER A 43 -1.74 -4.62 -29.99
N THR A 44 -0.80 -3.68 -29.84
CA THR A 44 0.29 -3.78 -28.85
C THR A 44 -0.24 -3.76 -27.43
N LEU A 45 -1.18 -2.86 -27.11
CA LEU A 45 -1.77 -2.83 -25.77
C LEU A 45 -2.51 -4.15 -25.46
N TYR A 46 -3.34 -4.62 -26.39
CA TYR A 46 -4.09 -5.89 -26.25
C TYR A 46 -3.20 -7.15 -26.24
N TYR A 47 -1.98 -7.06 -26.74
CA TYR A 47 -0.98 -8.11 -26.59
C TYR A 47 -0.59 -8.28 -25.11
N TYR A 48 -0.27 -7.19 -24.41
CA TYR A 48 0.15 -7.22 -23.00
C TYR A 48 -1.01 -7.30 -22.00
N TYR A 49 -2.13 -6.63 -22.29
CA TYR A 49 -3.27 -6.53 -21.38
C TYR A 49 -4.59 -6.74 -22.12
N LYS A 50 -5.39 -7.71 -21.68
CA LYS A 50 -6.66 -8.07 -22.30
C LYS A 50 -7.79 -7.12 -21.97
N SER A 51 -7.67 -6.38 -20.86
CA SER A 51 -8.71 -5.46 -20.42
C SER A 51 -8.16 -4.32 -19.57
N LYS A 52 -8.99 -3.30 -19.34
CA LYS A 52 -8.68 -2.15 -18.49
C LYS A 52 -8.51 -2.58 -17.03
N GLU A 53 -9.29 -3.57 -16.60
CA GLU A 53 -9.23 -4.20 -15.28
C GLU A 53 -7.85 -4.81 -15.05
N GLN A 54 -7.34 -5.60 -16.01
CA GLN A 54 -6.01 -6.20 -15.88
C GLN A 54 -4.89 -5.13 -15.76
N ILE A 55 -5.01 -4.01 -16.48
CA ILE A 55 -4.10 -2.87 -16.35
C ILE A 55 -4.22 -2.27 -14.95
N PHE A 56 -5.45 -2.03 -14.51
CA PHE A 56 -5.74 -1.49 -13.19
C PHE A 56 -5.15 -2.35 -12.07
N ASP A 57 -5.36 -3.66 -12.11
CA ASP A 57 -4.83 -4.62 -11.14
C ASP A 57 -3.31 -4.59 -11.11
N SER A 58 -2.68 -4.46 -12.29
CA SER A 58 -1.23 -4.34 -12.41
C SER A 58 -0.70 -3.01 -11.87
N VAL A 59 -1.43 -1.90 -12.07
CA VAL A 59 -1.11 -0.60 -11.46
C VAL A 59 -1.19 -0.70 -9.94
N VAL A 60 -2.30 -1.22 -9.40
CA VAL A 60 -2.50 -1.37 -7.95
C VAL A 60 -1.44 -2.31 -7.34
N THR A 61 -1.14 -3.43 -7.98
CA THR A 61 -0.12 -4.38 -7.54
C THR A 61 1.24 -3.69 -7.46
N ARG A 62 1.64 -2.98 -8.51
CA ARG A 62 2.92 -2.25 -8.55
C ARG A 62 3.01 -1.20 -7.44
N GLU A 63 1.95 -0.45 -7.19
CA GLU A 63 1.92 0.53 -6.10
C GLU A 63 2.01 -0.14 -4.73
N MET A 64 1.30 -1.25 -4.50
CA MET A 64 1.42 -2.03 -3.26
C MET A 64 2.84 -2.58 -3.06
N GLU A 65 3.46 -3.09 -4.12
CA GLU A 65 4.84 -3.59 -4.08
C GLU A 65 5.86 -2.48 -3.80
N GLU A 66 5.66 -1.29 -4.38
CA GLU A 66 6.45 -0.09 -4.09
C GLU A 66 6.38 0.26 -2.60
N VAL A 67 5.18 0.36 -2.06
CA VAL A 67 4.96 0.69 -0.64
C VAL A 67 5.60 -0.36 0.26
N PHE A 68 5.44 -1.65 -0.06
CA PHE A 68 6.07 -2.73 0.69
C PHE A 68 7.59 -2.62 0.64
N ARG A 69 8.18 -2.35 -0.54
CA ARG A 69 9.63 -2.27 -0.72
C ARG A 69 10.22 -1.09 0.06
N VAL A 70 9.62 0.09 -0.06
CA VAL A 70 10.03 1.29 0.69
C VAL A 70 9.92 1.05 2.19
N THR A 71 8.79 0.51 2.65
CA THR A 71 8.56 0.19 4.06
C THR A 71 9.59 -0.82 4.59
N SER A 72 9.83 -1.90 3.85
CA SER A 72 10.85 -2.90 4.21
C SER A 72 12.25 -2.27 4.32
N GLY A 73 12.57 -1.35 3.41
CA GLY A 73 13.84 -0.63 3.42
C GLY A 73 14.02 0.25 4.66
N GLU A 74 12.98 0.97 5.09
CA GLU A 74 13.03 1.79 6.30
C GLU A 74 13.07 0.94 7.57
N VAL A 75 12.30 -0.15 7.63
CA VAL A 75 12.34 -1.14 8.73
C VAL A 75 13.74 -1.75 8.89
N ALA A 76 14.44 -2.00 7.78
CA ALA A 76 15.79 -2.55 7.81
C ALA A 76 16.83 -1.58 8.41
N LYS A 77 16.60 -0.26 8.32
CA LYS A 77 17.50 0.77 8.88
C LYS A 77 17.30 0.99 10.39
N ALA A 78 16.08 0.75 10.88
CA ALA A 78 15.73 0.89 12.30
C ALA A 78 16.42 -0.16 13.19
N GLN A 79 16.74 0.22 14.42
CA GLN A 79 17.53 -0.57 15.37
C GLN A 79 16.68 -1.26 16.43
N THR A 80 15.60 -0.63 16.88
CA THR A 80 14.68 -1.20 17.89
C THR A 80 13.37 -1.69 17.25
N ALA A 81 12.64 -2.56 17.95
CA ALA A 81 11.31 -3.01 17.53
C ALA A 81 10.33 -1.82 17.44
N GLU A 82 10.42 -0.88 18.37
CA GLU A 82 9.63 0.34 18.37
C GLU A 82 9.90 1.20 17.13
N GLU A 83 11.17 1.46 16.80
CA GLU A 83 11.56 2.22 15.60
C GLU A 83 11.11 1.52 14.32
N LYS A 84 11.18 0.19 14.27
CA LYS A 84 10.68 -0.61 13.14
C LYS A 84 9.17 -0.47 12.95
N LEU A 85 8.40 -0.53 14.03
CA LEU A 85 6.95 -0.31 13.99
C LEU A 85 6.62 1.14 13.60
N MET A 86 7.38 2.11 14.09
CA MET A 86 7.24 3.52 13.71
C MET A 86 7.52 3.72 12.21
N ALA A 87 8.56 3.08 11.69
CA ALA A 87 8.92 3.14 10.27
C ALA A 87 7.75 2.67 9.39
N ILE A 88 7.08 1.57 9.75
CA ILE A 88 5.88 1.09 9.03
C ILE A 88 4.79 2.16 9.00
N GLY A 89 4.44 2.72 10.16
CA GLY A 89 3.39 3.73 10.25
C GLY A 89 3.70 4.96 9.39
N ILE A 90 4.92 5.49 9.46
CA ILE A 90 5.35 6.69 8.73
C ILE A 90 5.36 6.43 7.21
N THR A 91 5.95 5.33 6.75
CA THR A 91 6.05 5.05 5.31
C THR A 91 4.69 4.83 4.67
N LYS A 92 3.80 4.10 5.36
CA LYS A 92 2.43 3.88 4.89
C LYS A 92 1.62 5.16 4.86
N PHE A 93 1.73 5.99 5.90
CA PHE A 93 1.06 7.28 5.93
C PHE A 93 1.48 8.18 4.76
N ARG A 94 2.79 8.28 4.47
CA ARG A 94 3.31 9.01 3.30
C ARG A 94 2.80 8.43 1.98
N ALA A 95 2.73 7.11 1.87
CA ALA A 95 2.21 6.45 0.68
C ALA A 95 0.72 6.78 0.46
N ILE A 96 -0.08 6.80 1.52
CA ILE A 96 -1.50 7.17 1.45
C ILE A 96 -1.64 8.63 1.07
N GLN A 97 -0.84 9.55 1.63
CA GLN A 97 -0.87 10.96 1.24
C GLN A 97 -0.53 11.13 -0.25
N LYS A 98 0.55 10.50 -0.73
CA LYS A 98 0.95 10.52 -2.15
C LYS A 98 -0.17 10.01 -3.06
N ASN A 99 -0.85 8.96 -2.63
CA ASN A 99 -1.86 8.27 -3.44
C ASN A 99 -3.29 8.68 -3.10
N ALA A 100 -3.51 9.68 -2.24
CA ALA A 100 -4.84 10.07 -1.76
C ALA A 100 -5.75 10.46 -2.92
N ASN A 101 -5.21 11.18 -3.92
CA ASN A 101 -5.95 11.53 -5.13
C ASN A 101 -6.35 10.30 -5.96
N LEU A 102 -5.45 9.31 -6.10
CA LEU A 102 -5.76 8.05 -6.76
C LEU A 102 -6.89 7.32 -6.03
N PHE A 103 -6.79 7.19 -4.71
CA PHE A 103 -7.83 6.55 -3.89
C PHE A 103 -9.18 7.29 -3.94
N ASN A 104 -9.19 8.61 -3.82
CA ASN A 104 -10.42 9.41 -3.85
C ASN A 104 -11.13 9.33 -5.19
N VAL A 105 -10.38 9.33 -6.28
CA VAL A 105 -10.93 9.25 -7.64
C VAL A 105 -11.50 7.86 -7.94
N ILE A 106 -10.84 6.80 -7.47
CA ILE A 106 -11.27 5.43 -7.72
C ILE A 106 -12.29 4.96 -6.68
N ARG A 107 -12.45 5.59 -5.51
CA ARG A 107 -13.35 5.14 -4.43
C ARG A 107 -14.77 4.80 -4.91
N GLY A 108 -15.36 5.65 -5.76
CA GLY A 108 -16.71 5.41 -6.33
C GLY A 108 -16.75 4.32 -7.42
N GLU A 109 -15.60 3.89 -7.91
CA GLU A 109 -15.42 2.93 -9.01
C GLU A 109 -14.84 1.59 -8.51
N VAL A 110 -14.22 1.58 -7.32
CA VAL A 110 -13.77 0.40 -6.56
C VAL A 110 -14.95 -0.47 -6.16
N GLU A 111 -16.11 0.10 -5.84
CA GLU A 111 -17.32 -0.66 -5.48
C GLU A 111 -17.75 -1.63 -6.59
N ALA A 112 -17.60 -1.25 -7.86
CA ALA A 112 -17.93 -2.09 -9.01
C ALA A 112 -16.94 -3.27 -9.22
N ASN A 113 -15.75 -3.21 -8.62
CA ASN A 113 -14.67 -4.19 -8.80
C ASN A 113 -14.12 -4.73 -7.47
N ILE A 114 -14.91 -4.63 -6.40
CA ILE A 114 -14.52 -4.89 -5.02
C ILE A 114 -13.83 -6.26 -4.85
N HIS A 115 -14.30 -7.29 -5.55
CA HIS A 115 -13.79 -8.66 -5.44
C HIS A 115 -12.34 -8.81 -5.89
N HIS A 116 -11.91 -8.14 -6.97
CA HIS A 116 -10.54 -8.27 -7.48
C HIS A 116 -9.54 -7.54 -6.56
N ILE A 117 -9.91 -6.35 -6.12
CA ILE A 117 -9.12 -5.54 -5.17
C ILE A 117 -8.99 -6.28 -3.83
N MET A 118 -10.02 -7.01 -3.41
CA MET A 118 -10.01 -7.77 -2.15
C MET A 118 -8.98 -8.91 -2.14
N GLU A 119 -8.72 -9.59 -3.26
CA GLU A 119 -7.68 -10.64 -3.29
C GLU A 119 -6.28 -10.03 -3.20
N LEU A 120 -6.01 -8.99 -3.99
CA LEU A 120 -4.75 -8.24 -3.93
C LEU A 120 -4.49 -7.68 -2.54
N LYS A 121 -5.52 -7.06 -1.95
CA LYS A 121 -5.51 -6.59 -0.57
C LYS A 121 -5.16 -7.74 0.38
N ARG A 122 -5.89 -8.85 0.37
CA ARG A 122 -5.61 -10.00 1.27
C ARG A 122 -4.16 -10.48 1.21
N ARG A 123 -3.57 -10.58 0.02
CA ARG A 123 -2.16 -10.98 -0.14
C ARG A 123 -1.20 -9.94 0.47
N TYR A 124 -1.45 -8.66 0.22
CA TYR A 124 -0.67 -7.57 0.81
C TYR A 124 -0.78 -7.57 2.34
N GLU A 125 -1.99 -7.73 2.87
CA GLU A 125 -2.25 -7.78 4.30
C GLU A 125 -1.54 -8.94 5.00
N ALA A 126 -1.50 -10.12 4.37
CA ALA A 126 -0.77 -11.27 4.90
C ALA A 126 0.74 -11.00 4.99
N ARG A 127 1.31 -10.32 3.99
CA ARG A 127 2.73 -9.91 3.99
C ARG A 127 3.02 -8.88 5.09
N GLU A 128 2.11 -7.93 5.28
CA GLU A 128 2.21 -6.91 6.32
C GLU A 128 2.15 -7.52 7.72
N ILE A 129 1.19 -8.42 7.99
CA ILE A 129 1.11 -9.17 9.26
C ILE A 129 2.40 -9.95 9.49
N SER A 130 2.96 -10.59 8.45
CA SER A 130 4.22 -11.31 8.56
C SER A 130 5.40 -10.41 8.92
N MET A 131 5.47 -9.22 8.34
CA MET A 131 6.50 -8.23 8.67
C MET A 131 6.38 -7.78 10.13
N VAL A 132 5.18 -7.43 10.60
CA VAL A 132 4.94 -7.03 11.99
C VAL A 132 5.25 -8.17 12.96
N ARG A 133 4.82 -9.40 12.65
CA ARG A 133 5.19 -10.61 13.41
C ARG A 133 6.70 -10.73 13.60
N ASN A 134 7.47 -10.56 12.52
CA ASN A 134 8.93 -10.67 12.59
C ASN A 134 9.55 -9.56 13.45
N ILE A 135 8.99 -8.35 13.43
CA ILE A 135 9.43 -7.24 14.30
C ILE A 135 9.11 -7.54 15.77
N LEU A 136 7.93 -8.09 16.07
CA LEU A 136 7.56 -8.46 17.43
C LEU A 136 8.47 -9.58 17.97
N LYS A 137 8.77 -10.60 17.16
CA LYS A 137 9.74 -11.64 17.53
C LYS A 137 11.13 -11.07 17.79
N PHE A 138 11.60 -10.18 16.92
CA PHE A 138 12.86 -9.45 17.11
C PHE A 138 12.89 -8.69 18.44
N GLY A 139 11.80 -7.98 18.80
CA GLY A 139 11.71 -7.26 20.07
C GLY A 139 11.67 -8.17 21.29
N LEU A 140 10.99 -9.32 21.20
CA LEU A 140 10.95 -10.33 22.26
C LEU A 140 12.33 -10.95 22.52
N GLU A 141 13.05 -11.35 21.46
CA GLU A 141 14.39 -11.92 21.55
C GLU A 141 15.40 -10.97 22.21
N ARG A 142 15.17 -9.66 22.09
CA ARG A 142 16.02 -8.59 22.66
C ARG A 142 15.54 -8.08 24.01
N GLY A 143 14.41 -8.59 24.52
CA GLY A 143 13.80 -8.13 25.77
C GLY A 143 13.16 -6.74 25.70
N GLU A 144 13.02 -6.17 24.50
CA GLU A 144 12.40 -4.84 24.28
C GLU A 144 10.87 -4.90 24.49
N LEU A 145 10.27 -6.08 24.38
CA LEU A 145 8.83 -6.33 24.48
C LEU A 145 8.48 -7.30 25.62
N SER A 146 9.10 -7.14 26.79
CA SER A 146 9.03 -8.08 27.93
C SER A 146 7.62 -8.31 28.50
N HIS A 147 6.63 -7.48 28.16
CA HIS A 147 5.23 -7.65 28.57
C HIS A 147 4.43 -8.61 27.70
N TYR A 148 4.99 -9.03 26.56
CA TYR A 148 4.36 -9.95 25.64
C TYR A 148 5.09 -11.30 25.66
N THR A 149 4.37 -12.35 25.28
CA THR A 149 4.89 -13.71 25.13
C THR A 149 4.94 -14.10 23.66
N ALA A 150 5.60 -15.23 23.36
CA ALA A 150 5.60 -15.79 22.01
C ALA A 150 4.19 -16.14 21.51
N ASP A 151 3.30 -16.53 22.42
CA ASP A 151 1.90 -16.88 22.12
C ASP A 151 1.06 -15.65 21.74
N ASP A 152 1.46 -14.45 22.20
CA ASP A 152 0.76 -13.20 21.90
C ASP A 152 1.08 -12.67 20.49
N VAL A 153 2.20 -13.07 19.89
CA VAL A 153 2.77 -12.45 18.69
C VAL A 153 1.78 -12.38 17.54
N ASP A 154 1.08 -13.48 17.25
CA ASP A 154 0.15 -13.53 16.11
C ASP A 154 -1.07 -12.64 16.32
N ALA A 155 -1.62 -12.64 17.54
CA ALA A 155 -2.76 -11.80 17.91
C ALA A 155 -2.38 -10.30 17.87
N VAL A 156 -1.22 -9.95 18.45
CA VAL A 156 -0.71 -8.57 18.47
C VAL A 156 -0.37 -8.08 17.06
N ALA A 157 0.28 -8.91 16.23
CA ALA A 157 0.59 -8.55 14.85
C ALA A 157 -0.69 -8.27 14.05
N PHE A 158 -1.69 -9.15 14.17
CA PHE A 158 -2.99 -8.95 13.53
C PHE A 158 -3.69 -7.68 14.03
N ALA A 159 -3.71 -7.46 15.34
CA ALA A 159 -4.35 -6.30 15.96
C ALA A 159 -3.69 -4.99 15.54
N LEU A 160 -2.36 -4.90 15.56
CA LEU A 160 -1.62 -3.71 15.12
C LEU A 160 -1.91 -3.38 13.67
N VAL A 161 -1.85 -4.37 12.78
CA VAL A 161 -2.15 -4.16 11.35
C VAL A 161 -3.59 -3.69 11.14
N CYS A 162 -4.55 -4.27 11.86
CA CYS A 162 -5.95 -3.83 11.81
C CYS A 162 -6.13 -2.40 12.33
N ALA A 163 -5.47 -2.05 13.44
CA ALA A 163 -5.52 -0.71 14.04
C ALA A 163 -4.95 0.35 13.08
N PHE A 164 -3.77 0.10 12.50
CA PHE A 164 -3.17 1.01 11.52
C PHE A 164 -4.09 1.22 10.32
N LYS A 165 -4.65 0.15 9.74
CA LYS A 165 -5.58 0.27 8.61
C LYS A 165 -6.85 1.03 8.96
N GLY A 166 -7.40 0.80 10.14
CA GLY A 166 -8.59 1.53 10.62
C GLY A 166 -8.32 3.03 10.66
N ILE A 167 -7.15 3.42 11.18
CA ILE A 167 -6.70 4.82 11.22
C ILE A 167 -6.50 5.36 9.80
N GLU A 168 -5.78 4.65 8.94
CA GLU A 168 -5.51 5.03 7.55
C GLU A 168 -6.79 5.28 6.75
N ILE A 169 -7.72 4.33 6.81
CA ILE A 169 -9.03 4.43 6.13
C ILE A 169 -9.84 5.58 6.73
N GLY A 170 -9.87 5.71 8.06
CA GLY A 170 -10.57 6.81 8.72
C GLY A 170 -10.06 8.17 8.30
N LEU A 171 -8.74 8.37 8.29
CA LEU A 171 -8.11 9.63 7.88
C LEU A 171 -8.37 9.96 6.40
N LEU A 172 -8.35 8.94 5.54
CA LEU A 172 -8.66 9.10 4.12
C LEU A 172 -10.13 9.47 3.90
N ILE A 173 -11.07 8.75 4.53
CA ILE A 173 -12.52 8.98 4.38
C ILE A 173 -12.92 10.36 4.89
N GLU A 174 -12.36 10.77 6.02
CA GLU A 174 -12.64 12.06 6.67
C GLU A 174 -11.88 13.22 6.02
N ASN A 175 -11.02 12.96 5.03
CA ASN A 175 -10.13 13.93 4.40
C ASN A 175 -9.23 14.68 5.41
N LYS A 176 -8.77 13.98 6.46
CA LYS A 176 -7.95 14.51 7.57
C LYS A 176 -6.47 14.18 7.43
N LEU A 177 -6.04 13.67 6.27
CA LEU A 177 -4.64 13.27 6.05
C LEU A 177 -3.65 14.44 6.25
N THR A 178 -4.03 15.67 5.90
CA THR A 178 -3.19 16.86 6.16
C THR A 178 -3.13 17.20 7.64
N ASP A 179 -4.24 17.04 8.36
CA ASP A 179 -4.37 17.43 9.77
C ASP A 179 -3.50 16.56 10.69
N PHE A 180 -3.16 15.35 10.23
CA PHE A 180 -2.41 14.34 10.98
C PHE A 180 -0.97 14.14 10.49
N GLU A 181 -0.50 14.92 9.51
CA GLU A 181 0.86 14.79 8.95
C GLU A 181 1.97 14.88 10.00
N GLY A 182 1.81 15.77 10.99
CA GLY A 182 2.72 15.92 12.13
C GLY A 182 2.35 15.09 13.37
N ARG A 183 1.27 14.30 13.33
CA ARG A 183 0.72 13.59 14.50
C ARG A 183 1.02 12.10 14.51
N MET A 184 1.77 11.61 13.52
CA MET A 184 2.14 10.19 13.44
C MET A 184 2.92 9.70 14.66
N GLY A 185 3.78 10.53 15.25
CA GLY A 185 4.46 10.19 16.51
C GLY A 185 3.48 10.01 17.68
N THR A 186 2.44 10.85 17.77
CA THR A 186 1.39 10.71 18.80
C THR A 186 0.57 9.44 18.60
N ILE A 187 0.16 9.15 17.36
CA ILE A 187 -0.60 7.93 17.03
C ILE A 187 0.24 6.69 17.38
N HIS A 188 1.50 6.67 16.96
CA HIS A 188 2.42 5.58 17.26
C HIS A 188 2.65 5.42 18.77
N SER A 189 2.84 6.52 19.50
CA SER A 189 2.97 6.51 20.96
C SER A 189 1.76 5.86 21.65
N ILE A 190 0.54 6.19 21.21
CA ILE A 190 -0.69 5.56 21.72
C ILE A 190 -0.72 4.06 21.41
N LEU A 191 -0.28 3.63 20.24
CA LEU A 191 -0.24 2.21 19.86
C LEU A 191 0.81 1.43 20.65
N MET A 192 1.93 2.06 21.02
CA MET A 192 3.03 1.42 21.74
C MET A 192 2.86 1.43 23.26
N HIS A 193 2.35 2.52 23.82
CA HIS A 193 2.26 2.72 25.28
C HIS A 193 0.83 2.70 25.81
N GLY A 194 -0.17 2.68 24.92
CA GLY A 194 -1.57 2.82 25.31
C GLY A 194 -1.90 4.25 25.79
N LEU A 195 -3.09 4.40 26.39
CA LEU A 195 -3.59 5.68 26.88
C LEU A 195 -3.29 5.95 28.36
N LYS A 196 -2.82 4.94 29.10
CA LYS A 196 -2.47 5.07 30.52
C LYS A 196 -0.95 5.11 30.63
N ALA A 197 -0.43 6.23 31.11
CA ALA A 197 0.94 6.35 31.59
C ALA A 197 1.13 5.59 32.90
#